data_AF-A0A350UFK4-F1
#
_entry.id   AF-A0A350UFK4-F1
#
_cell.length_a   1.000
_cell.length_b   1.000
_cell.length_c   1.000
_cell.angle_alpha   90.00
_cell.angle_beta   90.00
_cell.angle_gamma   90.00
#
_symmetry.space_group_name_H-M   'P 1'
#
loop_
_entity.id
_entity.type
_entity.pdbx_description
1 polymer ?
#
loop_
_entity_poly.entity_id
_entity_poly.type
_entity_poly.pdbx_seq_one_letter_code
_entity_poly.pdbx_strand_id
1 'polypeptide(L)' 'MRGEVLRLRPENRIAVIKHEDIDGWMKAMTMDFPVPDPAEFAKLKEGATIRATVLRNDLHYWLIDIQPEP' A
#
# COMPACT_ATOMS: atom_id res chain seq x y z
N MET A 1 2.37 -3.73 -7.28
CA MET A 1 2.54 -2.26 -7.25
C MET A 1 3.85 -1.91 -6.57
N ARG A 2 4.44 -0.78 -6.96
CA ARG A 2 5.57 -0.15 -6.30
C ARG A 2 5.17 1.27 -5.88
N GLY A 3 5.62 1.72 -4.72
CA GLY A 3 5.29 3.07 -4.25
C GLY A 3 6.02 3.48 -2.98
N GLU A 4 5.98 4.78 -2.70
CA GLU A 4 6.56 5.39 -1.50
C GLU A 4 5.47 5.59 -0.45
N VAL A 5 5.72 5.12 0.77
CA VAL A 5 4.83 5.31 1.91
C VAL A 5 4.98 6.73 2.42
N LEU A 6 3.98 7.57 2.19
CA LEU A 6 4.00 8.97 2.64
C LEU A 6 3.52 9.12 4.08
N ARG A 7 2.55 8.31 4.51
CA ARG A 7 1.99 8.39 5.86
C ARG A 7 1.35 7.07 6.29
N LEU A 8 1.43 6.76 7.58
CA LEU A 8 0.74 5.63 8.20
C LEU A 8 -0.35 6.12 9.16
N ARG A 9 -1.54 5.52 9.05
CA ARG A 9 -2.67 5.75 9.97
C ARG A 9 -2.99 4.43 10.70
N PRO A 10 -2.33 4.16 11.85
CA PRO A 10 -2.44 2.88 12.54
C PRO A 10 -3.84 2.59 13.08
N GLU A 11 -4.60 3.63 13.46
CA GLU A 11 -6.00 3.57 13.94
C GLU A 11 -6.86 2.65 13.07
N ASN A 12 -6.69 2.76 11.75
CA ASN A 12 -7.48 2.07 10.74
C ASN A 12 -6.63 1.13 9.85
N ARG A 13 -5.33 0.98 10.17
CA ARG A 13 -4.32 0.29 9.33
C ARG A 13 -4.37 0.73 7.86
N ILE A 14 -4.28 2.04 7.64
CA ILE A 14 -4.25 2.64 6.32
C ILE A 14 -2.85 3.20 6.04
N ALA A 15 -2.31 2.89 4.86
CA ALA A 15 -1.08 3.46 4.34
C ALA A 15 -1.40 4.45 3.21
N VAL A 16 -0.95 5.69 3.34
CA VAL A 16 -1.01 6.69 2.26
C VAL A 16 0.22 6.48 1.40
N ILE A 17 0.03 6.03 0.16
CA ILE A 17 1.14 5.65 -0.72
C ILE A 17 1.07 6.44 -2.01
N LYS A 18 2.20 7.04 -2.38
CA LYS A 18 2.43 7.54 -3.74
C LYS A 18 2.91 6.37 -4.59
N HIS A 19 2.02 5.82 -5.39
CA HIS A 19 2.32 4.63 -6.18
C HIS A 19 2.62 4.97 -7.64
N GLU A 20 3.42 4.11 -8.27
CA GLU A 20 3.64 4.11 -9.71
C GLU A 20 2.41 3.56 -10.46
N ASP A 21 2.44 3.52 -11.78
CA ASP A 21 1.34 2.94 -12.57
C ASP A 21 1.10 1.48 -12.16
N ILE A 22 -0.14 1.16 -11.80
CA ILE A 22 -0.56 -0.19 -11.45
C ILE A 22 -1.30 -0.74 -12.66
N ASP A 23 -0.58 -1.55 -13.43
CA ASP A 23 -1.07 -2.09 -14.69
C ASP A 23 -2.45 -2.79 -14.53
N GLY A 24 -3.36 -2.49 -15.46
CA GLY A 24 -4.73 -3.01 -15.43
C GLY A 24 -5.63 -2.50 -14.29
N TRP A 25 -5.20 -1.47 -13.53
CA TRP A 25 -6.03 -0.90 -12.47
C TRP A 25 -6.02 0.62 -12.40
N MET A 26 -4.85 1.24 -12.16
CA MET A 26 -4.82 2.66 -11.80
C MET A 26 -3.49 3.31 -12.12
N LYS A 27 -3.56 4.51 -12.73
CA LYS A 27 -2.39 5.33 -13.04
C LYS A 27 -1.70 5.82 -11.76
N ALA A 28 -0.42 6.18 -11.89
CA ALA A 28 0.39 6.68 -10.80
C ALA A 28 -0.29 7.88 -10.09
N MET A 29 -0.57 7.72 -8.79
CA MET A 29 -1.15 8.77 -7.95
C MET A 29 -0.84 8.52 -6.48
N THR A 30 -1.29 9.44 -5.62
CA THR A 30 -1.24 9.27 -4.16
C THR A 30 -2.64 8.93 -3.66
N MET A 31 -2.78 7.78 -3.00
CA MET A 31 -4.05 7.38 -2.41
C MET A 31 -3.87 6.52 -1.15
N ASP A 32 -5.00 6.28 -0.47
CA ASP A 32 -5.06 5.48 0.75
C ASP A 32 -5.19 3.99 0.41
N PHE A 33 -4.39 3.15 1.04
CA PHE A 33 -4.40 1.70 0.90
C PHE A 33 -4.69 1.03 2.24
N PRO A 34 -5.80 0.28 2.37
CA PRO A 34 -6.04 -0.57 3.53
C PRO A 34 -5.02 -1.70 3.61
N VAL A 35 -4.54 -2.00 4.81
CA VAL A 35 -3.67 -3.14 5.11
C VAL A 35 -4.24 -3.88 6.32
N PRO A 36 -5.28 -4.71 6.13
CA PRO A 36 -6.04 -5.28 7.23
C PRO A 36 -5.20 -6.21 8.11
N ASP A 37 -4.20 -6.88 7.55
CA ASP A 37 -3.26 -7.73 8.28
C ASP A 37 -2.27 -6.87 9.09
N PRO A 38 -2.27 -6.98 10.43
CA PRO A 38 -1.37 -6.21 11.28
C PRO A 38 0.11 -6.56 11.07
N ALA A 39 0.44 -7.80 10.69
CA ALA A 39 1.82 -8.22 10.44
C ALA A 39 2.36 -7.59 9.14
N GLU A 40 1.53 -7.48 8.11
CA GLU A 40 1.88 -6.76 6.88
C GLU A 40 2.02 -5.26 7.15
N PHE A 41 1.08 -4.66 7.89
CA PHE A 41 1.13 -3.24 8.22
C PHE A 41 2.38 -2.88 9.04
N ALA A 42 2.81 -3.76 9.95
CA ALA A 42 4.01 -3.56 10.76
C ALA A 42 5.32 -3.51 9.96
N LYS A 43 5.34 -3.98 8.71
CA LYS A 43 6.50 -3.88 7.81
C LYS A 43 6.67 -2.48 7.22
N LEU A 44 5.63 -1.66 7.26
CA LEU A 44 5.63 -0.35 6.63
C LEU A 44 6.34 0.70 7.48
N LYS A 45 6.98 1.65 6.80
CA LYS A 45 7.62 2.81 7.42
C LYS A 45 7.44 4.03 6.53
N GLU A 46 7.11 5.17 7.12
CA GLU A 46 7.02 6.44 6.38
C GLU A 46 8.38 6.80 5.75
N GLY A 47 8.34 7.26 4.49
CA GLY A 47 9.49 7.53 3.64
C GLY A 47 10.12 6.30 2.97
N ALA A 48 9.64 5.09 3.26
CA ALA A 48 10.16 3.87 2.62
C ALA A 48 9.47 3.62 1.26
N THR A 49 10.26 3.14 0.30
CA THR A 49 9.71 2.54 -0.93
C THR A 49 9.36 1.09 -0.65
N ILE A 50 8.24 0.62 -1.19
CA ILE A 50 7.76 -0.76 -1.02
C ILE A 50 7.35 -1.35 -2.36
N ARG A 51 7.37 -2.68 -2.41
CA ARG A 51 6.56 -3.49 -3.35
C ARG A 51 5.47 -4.20 -2.59
N ALA A 52 4.28 -4.26 -3.19
CA ALA A 52 3.13 -4.95 -2.63
C ALA A 52 2.22 -5.48 -3.75
N THR A 53 1.34 -6.42 -3.43
CA THR A 53 0.26 -6.86 -4.32
C THR A 53 -1.03 -6.19 -3.89
N VAL A 54 -1.77 -5.63 -4.85
CA VAL A 54 -3.12 -5.11 -4.61
C VAL A 54 -4.10 -6.24 -4.84
N LEU A 55 -4.76 -6.70 -3.78
CA LEU A 55 -5.97 -7.50 -3.92
C LEU A 55 -7.18 -6.58 -4.02
N ARG A 56 -8.14 -6.98 -4.86
CA ARG A 56 -9.41 -6.27 -5.02
C ARG A 56 -10.55 -7.26 -5.24
N ASN A 57 -11.74 -6.88 -4.78
CA ASN A 57 -13.02 -7.48 -5.16
C ASN A 57 -13.99 -6.36 -5.57
N ASP A 58 -15.27 -6.67 -5.77
CA ASP A 58 -16.26 -5.74 -6.30
C ASP A 58 -16.42 -4.44 -5.48
N LEU A 59 -16.11 -4.48 -4.17
CA LEU A 59 -16.36 -3.36 -3.25
C LEU A 59 -15.11 -2.86 -2.51
N HIS A 60 -14.02 -3.63 -2.49
CA HIS A 60 -12.86 -3.37 -1.64
C HIS A 60 -11.54 -3.64 -2.34
N TYR A 61 -10.49 -3.00 -1.86
CA TYR A 61 -9.11 -3.26 -2.22
C TYR A 61 -8.21 -3.13 -0.99
N TRP A 62 -7.11 -3.88 -0.96
CA TRP A 62 -6.13 -3.85 0.14
C TRP A 62 -4.77 -4.37 -0.34
N LEU A 63 -3.73 -4.13 0.47
CA LEU A 63 -2.38 -4.62 0.20
C LEU A 63 -2.10 -5.92 0.92
N ILE A 64 -1.37 -6.78 0.22
CA ILE A 64 -0.72 -7.99 0.74
C ILE A 64 0.72 -8.08 0.19
N ASP A 65 1.48 -9.07 0.66
CA ASP A 65 2.83 -9.36 0.20
C ASP A 65 3.76 -8.14 0.22
N ILE A 66 3.69 -7.38 1.30
CA ILE A 66 4.46 -6.14 1.46
C ILE A 66 5.93 -6.49 1.68
N GLN A 67 6.77 -5.91 0.82
CA GLN A 67 8.23 -6.03 0.82
C GLN A 67 8.84 -4.63 0.77
N PRO A 68 9.50 -4.17 1.85
CA PRO A 68 10.29 -2.95 1.81
C PRO A 68 11.42 -3.05 0.78
N GLU A 69 11.63 -1.99 0.01
CA GLU A 69 12.81 -1.85 -0.84
C GLU A 69 13.94 -1.17 -0.05
N PRO A 70 15.21 -1.58 -0.26
CA PRO A 70 16.37 -0.96 0.35
C PRO A 70 16.65 0.46 -0.18
#